data_AF-A0A2P4PCG9-F1
#
_entry.id   AF-A0A2P4PCG9-F1
#
_cell.length_a   1.000
_cell.length_b   1.000
_cell.length_c   1.000
_cell.angle_alpha   90.00
_cell.angle_beta   90.00
_cell.angle_gamma   90.00
#
_symmetry.space_group_name_H-M   'P 1'
#
loop_
_entity.id
_entity.type
_entity.pdbx_description
1 polymer ?
#
loop_
_entity_poly.entity_id
_entity_poly.type
_entity_poly.pdbx_seq_one_letter_code
_entity_poly.pdbx_strand_id
1 'polypeptide(L)'
;MDSTKYETLHHPNGAGQYSISIPHYGFFNIEIQSASSYKFKKYKKINGFVLFRSLIQKIFFKNVEHGSRKASKFWKVADPEFKDIFANIAREITLQMDNEIEFKHFRANYESKPTKSNRFRFNNKFAKPMKQEFSEFGTK
;
A
#
# COMPACT_ATOMS: atom_id res chain seq x y z
N MET A 1 -22.06 -10.41 -25.22
CA MET A 1 -21.38 -9.25 -24.59
C MET A 1 -20.55 -8.59 -25.66
N ASP A 2 -20.80 -7.33 -25.99
CA ASP A 2 -20.01 -6.60 -26.99
C ASP A 2 -18.61 -6.31 -26.42
N SER A 3 -17.66 -7.20 -26.69
CA SER A 3 -16.27 -7.11 -26.23
C SER A 3 -15.57 -5.87 -26.78
N THR A 4 -15.96 -5.41 -27.97
CA THR A 4 -15.42 -4.24 -28.68
C THR A 4 -15.54 -2.93 -27.88
N LYS A 5 -16.52 -2.85 -26.97
CA LYS A 5 -16.69 -1.69 -26.08
C LYS A 5 -15.49 -1.44 -25.16
N TYR A 6 -14.78 -2.50 -24.80
CA TYR A 6 -13.65 -2.48 -23.87
C TYR A 6 -12.33 -2.76 -24.56
N GLU A 7 -12.30 -2.67 -25.89
CA GLU A 7 -11.08 -2.80 -26.65
C GLU A 7 -10.20 -1.57 -26.43
N THR A 8 -8.94 -1.83 -26.10
CA THR A 8 -7.92 -0.81 -25.89
C THR A 8 -6.86 -0.98 -26.96
N LEU A 9 -6.52 0.11 -27.64
CA LEU A 9 -5.42 0.14 -28.58
C LEU A 9 -4.23 0.80 -27.91
N HIS A 10 -3.03 0.28 -28.19
CA HIS A 10 -1.78 0.92 -27.80
C HIS A 10 -0.94 1.15 -29.06
N HIS A 11 -0.18 2.24 -29.07
CA HIS A 11 0.77 2.52 -30.14
C HIS A 11 1.91 3.38 -29.58
N PRO A 12 3.13 3.22 -30.11
CA PRO A 12 4.21 4.14 -29.81
C PRO A 12 3.88 5.52 -30.37
N ASN A 13 4.18 6.56 -29.61
CA ASN A 13 4.31 7.91 -30.11
C ASN A 13 5.73 8.09 -30.67
N GLY A 14 5.91 9.07 -31.56
CA GLY A 14 7.21 9.32 -32.21
C GLY A 14 8.36 9.68 -31.26
N ALA A 15 8.08 9.86 -29.96
CA ALA A 15 9.06 10.11 -28.91
C ALA A 15 9.45 8.84 -28.12
N GLY A 16 9.02 7.65 -28.57
CA GLY A 16 9.32 6.37 -27.92
C GLY A 16 8.51 6.10 -26.65
N GLN A 17 7.48 6.90 -26.37
CA GLN A 17 6.52 6.64 -25.29
C GLN A 17 5.30 5.94 -25.89
N TYR A 18 4.58 5.18 -25.08
CA TYR A 18 3.34 4.55 -25.53
C TYR A 18 2.15 5.45 -25.22
N SER A 19 1.15 5.42 -26.09
CA SER A 19 -0.16 6.03 -25.85
C SER A 19 -1.25 4.99 -26.00
N ILE A 20 -2.32 5.18 -25.22
CA ILE A 20 -3.52 4.34 -25.28
C ILE A 20 -4.68 5.09 -25.93
N SER A 21 -5.49 4.34 -26.66
CA SER A 21 -6.75 4.81 -27.22
C SER A 21 -7.87 3.86 -26.80
N ILE A 22 -9.02 4.43 -26.47
CA ILE A 22 -10.26 3.72 -26.12
C ILE A 22 -11.36 4.24 -27.06
N PRO A 23 -11.41 3.75 -28.31
CA PRO A 23 -12.22 4.35 -29.37
C PRO A 23 -13.71 4.42 -29.04
N HIS A 24 -14.27 3.37 -28.43
CA HIS A 24 -15.68 3.30 -28.08
C HIS A 24 -16.12 4.43 -27.12
N TYR A 25 -15.21 4.93 -26.30
CA TYR A 25 -15.49 6.00 -25.35
C TYR A 25 -15.01 7.38 -25.84
N GLY A 26 -14.49 7.48 -27.06
CA GLY A 26 -14.00 8.72 -27.65
C GLY A 26 -12.68 9.22 -27.05
N PHE A 27 -11.92 8.36 -26.37
CA PHE A 27 -10.62 8.73 -25.82
C PHE A 27 -9.51 8.25 -26.74
N PHE A 28 -8.60 9.15 -27.12
CA PHE A 28 -7.53 8.86 -28.07
C PHE A 28 -6.22 9.46 -27.58
N ASN A 29 -5.11 8.80 -27.94
CA ASN A 29 -3.74 9.28 -27.72
C ASN A 29 -3.47 9.68 -26.27
N ILE A 30 -4.01 8.93 -25.31
CA ILE A 30 -3.73 9.17 -23.90
C ILE A 30 -2.32 8.67 -23.61
N GLU A 31 -1.41 9.59 -23.32
CA GLU A 31 -0.02 9.28 -23.03
C GLU A 31 0.11 8.40 -21.79
N ILE A 32 0.86 7.32 -21.92
CA ILE A 32 1.30 6.51 -20.79
C ILE A 32 2.52 7.20 -20.21
N GLN A 33 2.42 7.65 -18.96
CA GLN A 33 3.52 8.32 -18.30
C GLN A 33 4.70 7.37 -18.06
N SER A 34 5.92 7.90 -18.13
CA SER A 34 7.14 7.17 -17.79
C SER A 34 7.19 6.81 -16.31
N ALA A 35 7.98 5.79 -15.94
CA ALA A 35 8.20 5.39 -14.55
C ALA A 35 8.58 6.58 -13.63
N SER A 36 9.44 7.48 -14.10
CA SER A 36 9.90 8.66 -13.35
C SER A 36 8.79 9.67 -13.00
N SER A 37 7.66 9.66 -13.72
CA SER A 37 6.54 10.56 -13.45
C SER A 37 5.73 10.12 -12.23
N TYR A 38 5.87 8.86 -11.81
CA TYR A 38 5.09 8.30 -10.73
C TYR A 38 5.79 8.49 -9.37
N LYS A 39 5.11 9.15 -8.44
CA LYS A 39 5.58 9.33 -7.05
C LYS A 39 4.84 8.40 -6.10
N PHE A 40 5.31 7.17 -5.95
CA PHE A 40 4.70 6.21 -5.04
C PHE A 40 5.46 6.14 -3.71
N LYS A 41 5.05 6.94 -2.72
CA LYS A 41 5.71 6.97 -1.39
C LYS A 41 5.28 5.85 -0.42
N LYS A 42 4.22 5.09 -0.74
CA LYS A 42 3.54 4.23 0.25
C LYS A 42 3.30 2.79 -0.19
N TYR A 43 3.66 2.41 -1.42
CA TYR A 43 3.38 1.08 -1.94
C TYR A 43 4.67 0.27 -2.04
N LYS A 44 4.75 -0.85 -1.31
CA LYS A 44 5.93 -1.73 -1.34
C LYS A 44 6.16 -2.39 -2.71
N LYS A 45 5.09 -2.65 -3.47
CA LYS A 45 5.13 -3.22 -4.82
C LYS A 45 3.97 -2.68 -5.65
N ILE A 46 4.23 -2.40 -6.91
CA ILE A 46 3.25 -1.88 -7.87
C ILE A 46 3.16 -2.84 -9.04
N ASN A 47 1.95 -3.04 -9.56
CA ASN A 47 1.71 -3.88 -10.72
C ASN A 47 1.14 -3.05 -11.88
N GLY A 48 1.20 -3.60 -13.10
CA GLY A 48 0.73 -2.92 -14.29
C GLY A 48 -0.75 -2.52 -14.24
N PHE A 49 -1.60 -3.37 -13.64
CA PHE A 49 -3.02 -3.08 -13.49
C PHE A 49 -3.28 -1.84 -12.61
N VAL A 50 -2.52 -1.65 -11.53
CA VAL A 50 -2.64 -0.47 -10.65
C VAL A 50 -2.31 0.80 -11.41
N LEU A 51 -1.24 0.79 -12.23
CA LEU A 51 -0.88 1.93 -13.08
C LEU A 51 -1.98 2.25 -14.08
N PHE A 52 -2.46 1.24 -14.79
CA PHE A 52 -3.55 1.38 -15.76
C PHE A 52 -4.83 1.88 -15.10
N ARG A 53 -5.22 1.33 -13.95
CA ARG A 53 -6.42 1.76 -13.20
C ARG A 53 -6.32 3.23 -12.80
N SER A 54 -5.15 3.69 -12.34
CA SER A 54 -4.93 5.09 -12.01
C SER A 54 -5.10 6.01 -13.22
N LEU A 55 -4.63 5.58 -14.39
CA LEU A 55 -4.79 6.32 -15.64
C LEU A 55 -6.27 6.37 -16.08
N ILE A 56 -6.98 5.25 -16.04
CA ILE A 56 -8.43 5.18 -16.31
C ILE A 56 -9.23 6.05 -15.35
N GLN A 57 -8.88 6.07 -14.07
CA GLN A 57 -9.56 6.91 -13.09
C GLN A 57 -9.40 8.40 -13.40
N LYS A 58 -8.22 8.84 -13.89
CA LYS A 58 -8.02 10.22 -14.35
C LYS A 58 -8.91 10.56 -15.54
N ILE A 59 -9.01 9.67 -16.53
CA ILE A 59 -9.77 9.93 -17.77
C ILE A 59 -11.27 10.05 -17.50
N PHE A 60 -11.83 9.14 -16.70
CA PHE A 60 -13.28 9.04 -16.55
C PHE A 60 -13.87 9.98 -15.50
N PHE A 61 -13.06 10.71 -14.72
CA PHE A 61 -13.40 11.75 -13.70
C PHE A 61 -14.57 11.45 -12.72
N LYS A 62 -15.16 10.25 -12.77
CA LYS A 62 -16.32 9.81 -11.98
C LYS A 62 -15.87 8.94 -10.81
N ASN A 63 -16.82 8.70 -9.87
CA ASN A 63 -16.67 7.86 -8.68
C ASN A 63 -15.64 6.72 -8.83
N VAL A 64 -14.75 6.62 -7.83
CA VAL A 64 -13.61 5.68 -7.76
C VAL A 64 -14.00 4.24 -8.11
N GLU A 65 -15.17 3.81 -7.65
CA GLU A 65 -15.72 2.47 -7.87
C GLU A 65 -16.04 2.20 -9.36
N HIS A 66 -16.64 3.19 -10.03
CA HIS A 66 -16.99 3.06 -11.44
C HIS A 66 -15.74 2.98 -12.34
N GLY A 67 -14.73 3.80 -12.04
CA GLY A 67 -13.44 3.76 -12.71
C GLY A 67 -12.73 2.41 -12.52
N SER A 68 -12.78 1.85 -11.31
CA SER A 68 -12.17 0.55 -11.01
C SER A 68 -12.85 -0.60 -11.76
N ARG A 69 -14.20 -0.64 -11.76
CA ARG A 69 -14.98 -1.64 -12.50
C ARG A 69 -14.70 -1.58 -14.00
N LYS A 70 -14.63 -0.38 -14.58
CA LYS A 70 -14.27 -0.18 -15.99
C LYS A 70 -12.84 -0.63 -16.29
N ALA A 71 -11.87 -0.20 -15.48
CA ALA A 71 -10.48 -0.62 -15.64
C ALA A 71 -10.35 -2.15 -15.63
N SER A 72 -11.05 -2.85 -14.74
CA SER A 72 -11.06 -4.32 -14.73
C SER A 72 -11.60 -4.92 -16.03
N LYS A 73 -12.66 -4.34 -16.62
CA LYS A 73 -13.21 -4.80 -17.90
C LYS A 73 -12.24 -4.58 -19.05
N PHE A 74 -11.65 -3.38 -19.17
CA PHE A 74 -10.62 -3.11 -20.18
C PHE A 74 -9.44 -4.06 -20.03
N TRP A 75 -8.91 -4.22 -18.81
CA TRP A 75 -7.75 -5.09 -18.55
C TRP A 75 -7.99 -6.57 -18.88
N LYS A 76 -9.23 -7.06 -18.72
CA LYS A 76 -9.58 -8.44 -19.08
C LYS A 76 -9.52 -8.68 -20.58
N VAL A 77 -9.96 -7.71 -21.37
CA VAL A 77 -10.05 -7.81 -22.85
C VAL A 77 -8.74 -7.39 -23.52
N ALA A 78 -7.93 -6.56 -22.87
CA ALA A 78 -6.65 -6.10 -23.37
C ALA A 78 -5.72 -7.25 -23.77
N ASP A 79 -5.02 -7.05 -24.88
CA ASP A 79 -4.03 -7.96 -25.42
C ASP A 79 -2.81 -8.11 -24.48
N PRO A 80 -2.00 -9.17 -24.65
CA PRO A 80 -0.82 -9.39 -23.82
C PRO A 80 0.22 -8.27 -23.93
N GLU A 81 0.46 -7.73 -25.13
CA GLU A 81 1.47 -6.68 -25.36
C GLU A 81 1.12 -5.40 -24.58
N PHE A 82 -0.16 -5.02 -24.59
CA PHE A 82 -0.70 -3.94 -23.76
C PHE A 82 -0.37 -4.14 -22.29
N LYS A 83 -0.60 -5.35 -21.76
CA LYS A 83 -0.33 -5.66 -20.35
C LYS A 83 1.15 -5.60 -20.04
N ASP A 84 1.99 -6.03 -20.98
CA ASP A 84 3.44 -6.03 -20.85
C ASP A 84 4.01 -4.61 -20.79
N ILE A 85 3.47 -3.65 -21.54
CA ILE A 85 3.86 -2.23 -21.43
C ILE A 85 3.71 -1.74 -19.98
N PHE A 86 2.55 -1.95 -19.37
CA PHE A 86 2.31 -1.55 -17.99
C PHE A 86 3.11 -2.38 -16.98
N ALA A 87 3.36 -3.67 -17.26
CA ALA A 87 4.21 -4.50 -16.42
C ALA A 87 5.67 -4.02 -16.42
N ASN A 88 6.19 -3.59 -17.57
CA ASN A 88 7.54 -3.04 -17.72
C ASN A 88 7.70 -1.76 -16.90
N ILE A 89 6.75 -0.84 -17.05
CA ILE A 89 6.73 0.40 -16.26
C ILE A 89 6.65 0.10 -14.76
N ALA A 90 5.80 -0.84 -14.35
CA ALA A 90 5.68 -1.22 -12.95
C ALA A 90 6.97 -1.83 -12.37
N ARG A 91 7.69 -2.62 -13.18
CA ARG A 91 9.00 -3.15 -12.82
C ARG A 91 10.03 -2.04 -12.65
N GLU A 92 10.13 -1.12 -13.60
CA GLU A 92 11.03 0.03 -13.51
C GLU A 92 10.78 0.88 -12.26
N ILE A 93 9.52 1.18 -11.96
CA ILE A 93 9.15 1.92 -10.74
C ILE A 93 9.60 1.16 -9.49
N THR A 94 9.35 -0.15 -9.44
CA THR A 94 9.73 -0.97 -8.28
C THR A 94 11.26 -0.97 -8.11
N LEU A 95 12.02 -1.09 -9.19
CA LEU A 95 13.48 -1.01 -9.16
C LEU A 95 13.98 0.36 -8.66
N GLN A 96 13.34 1.46 -9.10
CA GLN A 96 13.67 2.80 -8.60
C GLN A 96 13.43 2.94 -7.09
N MET A 97 12.33 2.37 -6.58
CA MET A 97 12.01 2.40 -5.15
C MET A 97 12.97 1.55 -4.31
N ASP A 98 13.39 0.39 -4.80
CA ASP A 98 14.36 -0.47 -4.11
C ASP A 98 15.77 0.17 -4.05
N ASN A 99 16.11 1.02 -5.02
CA ASN A 99 17.37 1.78 -5.00
C ASN A 99 17.33 3.01 -4.07
N GLU A 100 16.14 3.45 -3.64
CA GLU A 100 15.94 4.62 -2.78
C GLU A 100 15.82 4.24 -1.28
N ILE A 101 16.24 3.02 -0.90
CA ILE A 101 16.23 2.55 0.49
C ILE A 101 17.27 3.34 1.30
N GLU A 102 16.85 4.49 1.84
CA GLU A 102 17.51 5.13 2.96
C GLU A 102 17.35 4.22 4.18
N PHE A 103 18.44 3.59 4.60
CA PHE A 103 18.52 2.97 5.92
C PHE A 103 18.35 4.07 6.96
N LYS A 104 17.11 4.26 7.43
CA LYS A 104 16.86 4.92 8.71
C LYS A 104 17.57 4.08 9.75
N HIS A 105 18.79 4.49 10.10
CA HIS A 105 19.44 4.04 11.30
C HIS A 105 18.47 4.41 12.41
N PHE A 106 17.82 3.39 12.99
CA PHE A 106 17.13 3.55 14.26
C PHE A 106 18.22 3.96 15.25
N ARG A 107 18.44 5.27 15.40
CA ARG A 107 18.97 5.78 16.65
C ARG A 107 17.89 5.43 17.64
N ALA A 108 18.13 4.38 18.41
CA ALA A 108 17.35 4.10 19.59
C ALA A 108 17.50 5.35 20.47
N ASN A 109 16.55 6.26 20.36
CA ASN A 109 16.35 7.26 21.39
C ASN A 109 15.82 6.48 22.58
N TYR A 110 16.72 5.90 23.37
CA TYR A 110 16.46 5.60 24.78
C TYR A 110 16.37 6.93 25.53
N GLU A 111 15.45 7.80 25.11
CA GLU A 111 14.89 8.80 25.99
C GLU A 111 13.82 8.07 26.80
N SER A 112 14.27 7.50 27.91
CA SER A 112 13.41 7.03 28.98
C SER A 112 12.38 8.11 29.28
N LYS A 113 11.11 7.89 28.88
CA LYS A 113 10.00 8.73 29.36
C LYS A 113 10.03 8.69 30.89
N PRO A 114 10.05 9.83 31.60
CA PRO A 114 9.98 9.80 33.05
C PRO A 114 8.59 9.29 33.44
N THR A 115 8.54 8.07 33.97
CA THR A 115 7.33 7.48 34.52
C THR A 115 6.88 8.34 35.71
N LYS A 116 5.81 9.12 35.54
CA LYS A 116 5.18 9.83 36.66
C LYS A 116 4.67 8.78 37.65
N SER A 117 5.37 8.62 38.78
CA SER A 117 4.92 7.77 39.88
C SER A 117 3.65 8.37 40.47
N ASN A 118 2.50 7.78 40.17
CA ASN A 118 1.28 8.03 40.92
C ASN A 118 1.42 7.33 42.28
N ARG A 119 1.67 8.11 43.33
CA ARG A 119 1.55 7.65 44.73
C ARG A 119 0.10 7.29 45.01
N PHE A 120 -0.29 6.04 44.75
CA PHE A 120 -1.50 5.48 45.33
C PHE A 120 -1.22 5.12 46.79
N ARG A 121 -1.69 5.99 47.69
CA ARG A 121 -1.70 5.78 49.13
C ARG A 121 -2.79 4.74 49.45
N PHE A 122 -2.43 3.46 49.52
CA PHE A 122 -3.31 2.46 50.11
C PHE A 122 -3.17 2.50 51.63
N ASN A 123 -4.17 3.09 52.29
CA ASN A 123 -4.39 2.97 53.73
C ASN A 123 -5.06 1.61 53.99
N ASN A 124 -4.30 0.60 54.41
CA ASN A 124 -4.86 -0.59 55.06
C ASN A 124 -4.47 -0.58 56.53
N LYS A 125 -5.25 0.15 57.34
CA LYS A 125 -5.46 -0.21 58.75
C LYS A 125 -6.56 -1.29 58.76
N PHE A 126 -6.37 -2.29 59.61
CA PHE A 126 -7.25 -3.44 59.90
C PHE A 126 -6.97 -4.73 59.14
N ALA A 127 -6.05 -5.53 59.69
CA ALA A 127 -6.33 -6.92 60.05
C ALA A 127 -5.41 -7.32 61.22
N LYS A 128 -6.01 -7.77 62.34
CA LYS A 128 -5.32 -8.23 63.56
C LYS A 128 -4.55 -9.54 63.30
N PRO A 129 -3.49 -9.84 64.07
CA PRO A 129 -2.71 -11.07 63.92
C PRO A 129 -3.45 -12.27 64.50
N MET A 130 -3.56 -13.35 63.72
CA MET A 130 -4.00 -14.65 64.23
C MET A 130 -2.76 -15.42 64.72
N LYS A 131 -2.77 -15.76 66.01
CA LYS A 131 -1.73 -16.53 66.70
C LYS A 131 -1.71 -17.95 66.13
N GLN A 132 -0.52 -18.49 65.88
CA GLN A 132 -0.33 -19.90 65.59
C GLN A 132 0.43 -20.51 66.78
N GLU A 133 -0.28 -21.32 67.56
CA GLU A 133 0.28 -22.12 68.64
C GLU A 133 1.09 -23.27 68.02
N PHE A 134 2.34 -23.41 68.45
CA PHE A 134 3.13 -24.63 68.25
C PHE A 134 3.19 -25.33 69.60
N SER A 135 2.51 -26.46 69.73
CA SER A 135 2.75 -27.43 70.79
C SER A 135 3.84 -28.43 70.36
N GLU A 136 4.75 -28.64 71.30
CA GLU A 136 6.02 -29.36 71.24
C GLU A 136 5.87 -30.87 71.10
N PHE A 137 6.87 -31.53 70.50
CA PHE A 137 7.48 -32.79 70.96
C PHE A 137 8.89 -32.83 70.31
N GLY A 138 9.99 -32.71 71.06
CA GLY A 138 10.48 -33.68 72.04
C GLY A 138 11.51 -34.58 71.36
N THR A 139 12.79 -34.24 71.43
CA THR A 139 13.90 -35.10 70.97
C THR A 139 14.79 -35.50 72.15
N LYS A 140 14.97 -36.82 72.27
CA LYS A 140 15.84 -37.61 73.17
C LYS A 140 15.25 -38.03 74.51
#